data_AF-A0A260BME7-F1
#
_entry.id   AF-A0A260BME7-F1
#
_cell.length_a   1.000
_cell.length_b   1.000
_cell.length_c   1.000
_cell.angle_alpha   90.00
_cell.angle_beta   90.00
_cell.angle_gamma   90.00
#
_symmetry.space_group_name_H-M   'P 1'
#
loop_
_entity.id
_entity.type
_entity.pdbx_description
1 polymer ?
#
loop_
_entity_poly.entity_id
_entity_poly.type
_entity_poly.pdbx_seq_one_letter_code
_entity_poly.pdbx_strand_id
1 'polypeptide(L)'
;MPNVYRAPMPDGVERALTFGFCGMAADDERSLRRVERFEQVADGSFVWTRTARGEYFLGRISGPLREDRSDDAVASNMTFVRDCEWTGEPVPEHEVPAATLSTFARGGRNFQQTHDPLVAAESASVWRARGR
;
A
#
# COMPACT_ATOMS: atom_id res chain seq x y z
N MET A 1 -16.98 2.60 -5.52
CA MET A 1 -15.61 2.63 -6.11
C MET A 1 -14.63 2.11 -5.06
N PRO A 2 -13.56 1.39 -5.44
CA PRO A 2 -12.59 0.89 -4.47
C PRO A 2 -11.94 2.03 -3.71
N ASN A 3 -11.66 1.82 -2.42
CA ASN A 3 -10.91 2.78 -1.61
C ASN A 3 -9.44 2.80 -2.06
N VAL A 4 -8.77 3.93 -1.82
CA VAL A 4 -7.36 4.11 -2.13
C VAL A 4 -6.61 4.44 -0.85
N TYR A 5 -5.49 3.75 -0.60
CA TYR A 5 -4.67 3.93 0.58
C TYR A 5 -3.23 4.25 0.20
N ARG A 6 -2.52 4.98 1.08
CA ARG A 6 -1.06 5.06 1.02
C ARG A 6 -0.43 3.98 1.90
N ALA A 7 0.56 3.28 1.38
CA ALA A 7 1.36 2.33 2.13
C ALA A 7 2.87 2.52 1.92
N PRO A 8 3.50 3.52 2.57
CA PRO A 8 4.91 3.84 2.36
C PRO A 8 5.88 2.72 2.77
N MET A 9 5.51 1.87 3.73
CA MET A 9 6.29 0.69 4.17
C MET A 9 7.82 0.93 4.18
N PRO A 10 8.31 1.92 4.95
CA PRO A 10 9.67 2.47 4.77
C PRO A 10 10.78 1.42 4.87
N ASP A 11 10.62 0.41 5.73
CA ASP A 11 11.62 -0.63 5.96
C ASP A 11 11.34 -1.93 5.17
N GLY A 12 10.24 -1.97 4.40
CA GLY A 12 9.74 -3.21 3.79
C GLY A 12 9.25 -3.08 2.35
N VAL A 13 9.31 -1.89 1.75
CA VAL A 13 8.77 -1.64 0.40
C VAL A 13 9.36 -2.57 -0.66
N GLU A 14 10.68 -2.78 -0.67
CA GLU A 14 11.34 -3.66 -1.66
C GLU A 14 10.88 -5.12 -1.51
N ARG A 15 10.75 -5.58 -0.27
CA ARG A 15 10.25 -6.92 0.05
C ARG A 15 8.79 -7.07 -0.39
N ALA A 16 7.97 -6.07 -0.08
CA ALA A 16 6.55 -6.02 -0.45
C ALA A 16 6.35 -6.10 -1.98
N LEU A 17 7.13 -5.35 -2.74
CA LEU A 17 7.12 -5.36 -4.20
C LEU A 17 7.62 -6.71 -4.76
N THR A 18 8.67 -7.28 -4.17
CA THR A 18 9.28 -8.54 -4.63
C THR A 18 8.36 -9.74 -4.43
N PHE A 19 7.68 -9.82 -3.29
CA PHE A 19 6.92 -11.00 -2.88
C PHE A 19 5.40 -10.85 -3.02
N GLY A 20 4.92 -9.70 -3.48
CA GLY A 20 3.50 -9.51 -3.79
C GLY A 20 2.61 -9.39 -2.55
N PHE A 21 2.99 -8.53 -1.61
CA PHE A 21 2.14 -8.21 -0.45
C PHE A 21 2.25 -6.75 -0.05
N CYS A 22 1.40 -6.35 0.87
CA CYS A 22 1.45 -5.07 1.57
C CYS A 22 1.24 -5.34 3.08
N GLY A 23 1.69 -4.43 3.95
CA GLY A 23 1.59 -4.71 5.37
C GLY A 23 2.09 -3.63 6.30
N MET A 24 2.05 -3.96 7.59
CA MET A 24 2.49 -3.13 8.69
C MET A 24 2.82 -3.97 9.92
N ALA A 25 3.53 -3.40 10.89
CA ALA A 25 3.68 -3.98 12.21
C ALA A 25 2.78 -3.30 13.25
N ALA A 26 2.68 -3.96 14.40
CA ALA A 26 2.11 -3.43 15.61
C ALA A 26 2.91 -3.88 16.84
N ASP A 27 3.17 -2.95 17.74
CA ASP A 27 3.95 -3.10 18.99
C ASP A 27 3.17 -2.61 20.23
N ASP A 28 2.01 -1.98 20.02
CA ASP A 28 1.15 -1.41 21.06
C ASP A 28 -0.35 -1.54 20.71
N GLU A 29 -1.24 -1.30 21.68
CA GLU A 29 -2.69 -1.37 21.45
C GLU A 29 -3.18 -0.40 20.36
N ARG A 30 -2.48 0.72 20.17
CA ARG A 30 -2.87 1.74 19.18
C ARG A 30 -2.57 1.28 17.76
N SER A 31 -1.46 0.57 17.55
CA SER A 31 -1.06 -0.07 16.31
C SER A 31 -1.88 -1.31 16.02
N LEU A 32 -2.25 -2.10 17.02
CA LEU A 32 -3.19 -3.22 16.85
C LEU A 32 -4.55 -2.75 16.31
N ARG A 33 -5.11 -1.65 16.84
CA ARG A 33 -6.31 -1.01 16.25
C ARG A 33 -6.13 -0.53 14.81
N ARG A 34 -4.91 -0.29 14.36
CA ARG A 34 -4.64 0.01 12.93
C ARG A 34 -4.60 -1.27 12.10
N VAL A 35 -4.05 -2.36 12.65
CA VAL A 35 -4.08 -3.68 12.02
C VAL A 35 -5.52 -4.16 11.84
N GLU A 36 -6.39 -4.00 12.84
CA GLU A 36 -7.83 -4.28 12.72
C GLU A 36 -8.47 -3.51 11.55
N ARG A 37 -8.16 -2.21 11.41
CA ARG A 37 -8.66 -1.43 10.26
C ARG A 37 -8.07 -1.89 8.93
N PHE A 38 -6.82 -2.33 8.91
CA PHE A 38 -6.17 -2.87 7.72
C PHE A 38 -6.81 -4.19 7.28
N GLU A 39 -7.17 -5.06 8.22
CA GLU A 39 -7.95 -6.27 7.97
C GLU A 39 -9.29 -5.96 7.29
N GLN A 40 -9.99 -4.91 7.76
CA GLN A 40 -11.29 -4.48 7.21
C GLN A 40 -11.20 -3.77 5.84
N VAL A 41 -10.00 -3.58 5.27
CA VAL A 41 -9.87 -3.01 3.93
C VAL A 41 -10.50 -3.97 2.91
N ALA A 42 -11.43 -3.48 2.09
CA ALA A 42 -12.09 -4.32 1.10
C ALA A 42 -11.10 -4.84 0.04
N ASP A 43 -11.24 -6.11 -0.33
CA ASP A 43 -10.54 -6.69 -1.48
C ASP A 43 -10.79 -5.87 -2.75
N GLY A 44 -9.74 -5.76 -3.57
CA GLY A 44 -9.75 -4.91 -4.75
C GLY A 44 -9.53 -3.43 -4.47
N SER A 45 -9.34 -3.02 -3.21
CA SER A 45 -8.86 -1.67 -2.87
C SER A 45 -7.48 -1.42 -3.47
N PHE A 46 -7.24 -0.17 -3.86
CA PHE A 46 -5.95 0.25 -4.37
C PHE A 46 -5.04 0.72 -3.24
N VAL A 47 -3.75 0.48 -3.41
CA VAL A 47 -2.71 0.97 -2.53
C VAL A 47 -1.58 1.58 -3.34
N TRP A 48 -1.12 2.75 -2.92
CA TRP A 48 0.06 3.38 -3.50
C TRP A 48 1.23 3.28 -2.52
N THR A 49 2.40 2.93 -3.03
CA THR A 49 3.67 3.03 -2.30
C THR A 49 4.66 3.93 -3.03
N ARG A 50 5.69 4.38 -2.31
CA ARG A 50 6.82 5.13 -2.83
C ARG A 50 8.11 4.56 -2.25
N THR A 51 9.03 4.13 -3.10
CA THR A 51 10.34 3.61 -2.65
C THR A 51 11.22 4.72 -2.07
N ALA A 52 12.31 4.35 -1.41
CA ALA A 52 13.31 5.32 -0.94
C ALA A 52 13.97 6.11 -2.08
N ARG A 53 13.97 5.56 -3.31
CA ARG A 53 14.43 6.23 -4.53
C ARG A 53 13.39 7.19 -5.12
N GLY A 54 12.19 7.21 -4.56
CA GLY A 54 11.10 8.07 -4.97
C GLY A 54 10.19 7.47 -6.05
N GLU A 55 10.37 6.20 -6.40
CA GLU A 55 9.57 5.51 -7.42
C GLU A 55 8.20 5.13 -6.87
N TYR A 56 7.14 5.35 -7.65
CA TYR A 56 5.78 5.04 -7.25
C TYR A 56 5.33 3.69 -7.81
N PHE A 57 4.63 2.91 -6.99
CA PHE A 57 3.98 1.69 -7.43
C PHE A 57 2.53 1.68 -7.00
N LEU A 58 1.68 1.18 -7.87
CA LEU A 58 0.27 0.95 -7.59
C LEU A 58 0.06 -0.54 -7.34
N GLY A 59 -0.69 -0.86 -6.29
CA GLY A 59 -1.05 -2.21 -5.94
C GLY A 59 -2.55 -2.39 -5.75
N ARG A 60 -2.98 -3.65 -5.81
CA ARG A 60 -4.35 -4.09 -5.60
C ARG A 60 -4.37 -5.19 -4.55
N ILE A 61 -5.04 -4.90 -3.43
CA ILE A 61 -5.06 -5.78 -2.25
C ILE A 61 -6.06 -6.92 -2.47
N SER A 62 -5.70 -8.12 -2.02
CA SER A 62 -6.56 -9.29 -2.01
C SER A 62 -6.30 -10.17 -0.79
N GLY A 63 -7.27 -11.03 -0.48
CA GLY A 63 -7.10 -12.10 0.49
C GLY A 63 -7.09 -11.63 1.96
N PRO A 64 -7.11 -12.58 2.90
CA PRO A 64 -7.19 -12.28 4.33
C PRO A 64 -5.88 -11.69 4.87
N LEU A 65 -5.99 -11.01 6.02
CA LEU A 65 -4.82 -10.68 6.83
C LEU A 65 -4.15 -11.96 7.34
N ARG A 66 -2.83 -12.02 7.24
CA ARG A 66 -2.01 -13.06 7.86
C ARG A 66 -0.88 -12.45 8.67
N GLU A 67 -0.48 -13.17 9.71
CA GLU A 67 0.72 -12.85 10.46
C GLU A 67 1.91 -13.60 9.84
N ASP A 68 3.01 -12.88 9.60
CA ASP A 68 4.29 -13.40 9.16
C ASP A 68 5.30 -13.19 10.27
N ARG A 69 5.75 -14.29 10.88
CA ARG A 69 6.71 -14.29 12.00
C ARG A 69 8.13 -14.66 11.59
N SER A 70 8.42 -14.66 10.29
CA SER A 70 9.79 -14.87 9.80
C SER A 70 10.72 -13.74 10.27
N ASP A 71 12.01 -14.04 10.39
CA ASP A 71 13.02 -13.04 10.74
C ASP A 71 13.02 -11.87 9.74
N ASP A 72 12.77 -12.15 8.46
CA ASP A 72 12.61 -11.12 7.41
C ASP A 72 11.41 -10.20 7.66
N ALA A 73 10.29 -10.73 8.15
CA ALA A 73 9.11 -9.94 8.50
C ALA A 73 9.37 -9.02 9.69
N VAL A 74 10.10 -9.52 10.70
CA VAL A 74 10.54 -8.72 11.85
C VAL A 74 11.51 -7.62 11.40
N ALA A 75 12.51 -7.96 10.59
CA ALA A 75 13.52 -7.03 10.09
C ALA A 75 12.94 -5.92 9.20
N SER A 76 11.88 -6.23 8.43
CA SER A 76 11.20 -5.27 7.54
C SER A 76 10.03 -4.54 8.20
N ASN A 77 9.75 -4.77 9.48
CA ASN A 77 8.60 -4.20 10.20
C ASN A 77 7.25 -4.50 9.50
N MET A 78 7.10 -5.73 8.99
CA MET A 78 5.96 -6.22 8.21
C MET A 78 5.45 -7.56 8.74
N THR A 79 5.02 -7.58 10.00
CA THR A 79 4.46 -8.77 10.66
C THR A 79 3.01 -9.05 10.27
N PHE A 80 2.21 -8.03 9.96
CA PHE A 80 0.83 -8.21 9.50
C PHE A 80 0.74 -7.84 8.02
N VAL A 81 0.44 -8.83 7.18
CA VAL A 81 0.49 -8.67 5.73
C VAL A 81 -0.78 -9.18 5.06
N ARG A 82 -1.07 -8.62 3.89
CA ARG A 82 -2.09 -9.08 2.95
C ARG A 82 -1.50 -9.16 1.56
N ASP A 83 -1.99 -10.12 0.79
CA ASP A 83 -1.55 -10.26 -0.60
C ASP A 83 -1.89 -8.99 -1.37
N CYS A 84 -0.96 -8.58 -2.22
CA CYS A 84 -1.08 -7.36 -3.00
C CYS A 84 -0.39 -7.57 -4.34
N GLU A 85 -1.17 -7.48 -5.39
CA GLU A 85 -0.62 -7.46 -6.74
C GLU A 85 -0.09 -6.06 -7.03
N TRP A 86 1.17 -5.92 -7.42
CA TRP A 86 1.79 -4.64 -7.74
C TRP A 86 1.99 -4.48 -9.26
N THR A 87 1.98 -3.24 -9.75
CA THR A 87 2.41 -2.93 -11.12
C THR A 87 3.82 -3.47 -11.36
N GLY A 88 4.08 -3.97 -12.57
CA GLY A 88 5.36 -4.61 -12.89
C GLY A 88 6.55 -3.66 -12.94
N GLU A 89 6.30 -2.39 -13.22
CA GLU A 89 7.28 -1.31 -13.29
C GLU A 89 6.79 -0.10 -12.47
N PRO A 90 7.70 0.82 -12.08
CA PRO A 90 7.31 2.10 -11.50
C PRO A 90 6.30 2.86 -12.37
N VAL A 91 5.32 3.46 -11.73
CA VAL A 91 4.41 4.40 -12.37
C VAL A 91 5.10 5.77 -12.46
N PRO A 92 5.23 6.36 -13.66
CA PRO A 92 5.76 7.72 -13.81
C PRO A 92 4.96 8.73 -12.99
N GLU A 93 5.64 9.69 -12.37
CA GLU A 93 5.00 10.65 -11.46
C GLU A 93 3.81 11.40 -12.09
N HIS A 94 3.89 11.73 -13.38
CA HIS A 94 2.83 12.43 -14.12
C HIS A 94 1.56 11.59 -14.34
N GLU A 95 1.62 10.27 -14.12
CA GLU A 95 0.47 9.36 -14.15
C GLU A 95 -0.07 9.06 -12.74
N VAL A 96 0.65 9.46 -11.69
CA VAL A 96 0.21 9.28 -10.31
C VAL A 96 -0.89 10.31 -10.00
N PRO A 97 -2.02 9.89 -9.40
CA PRO A 97 -3.07 10.80 -8.97
C PRO A 97 -2.52 11.97 -8.11
N ALA A 98 -2.95 13.20 -8.39
CA ALA A 98 -2.47 14.38 -7.67
C ALA A 98 -2.77 14.30 -6.15
N ALA A 99 -3.90 13.68 -5.78
CA ALA A 99 -4.24 13.41 -4.39
C ALA A 99 -3.23 12.45 -3.74
N THR A 100 -2.79 11.40 -4.44
CA THR A 100 -1.76 10.48 -3.97
C THR A 100 -0.44 11.22 -3.76
N LEU A 101 0.03 11.99 -4.75
CA LEU A 101 1.25 12.79 -4.62
C LEU A 101 1.21 13.69 -3.39
N SER A 102 0.10 14.40 -3.20
CA SER A 102 -0.13 15.29 -2.05
C SER A 102 -0.05 14.54 -0.72
N THR A 103 -0.61 13.33 -0.62
CA THR A 103 -0.52 12.53 0.62
C THR A 103 0.89 12.03 0.91
N PHE A 104 1.71 11.74 -0.10
CA PHE A 104 3.11 11.37 0.11
C PHE A 104 3.96 12.56 0.49
N ALA A 105 3.76 13.72 -0.14
CA ALA A 105 4.47 14.96 0.16
C ALA A 105 4.21 15.45 1.60
N ARG A 106 2.95 15.38 2.05
CA ARG A 106 2.58 15.73 3.44
C ARG A 106 3.12 14.75 4.48
N GLY A 107 3.38 13.50 4.08
CA GLY A 107 3.59 12.40 5.00
C GLY A 107 2.32 12.00 5.75
N GLY A 108 2.48 11.11 6.74
CA GLY A 108 1.38 10.56 7.52
C GLY A 108 1.59 9.08 7.84
N ARG A 109 0.51 8.38 8.19
CA ARG A 109 0.58 6.97 8.61
C ARG A 109 0.46 5.99 7.44
N ASN A 110 1.01 4.79 7.65
CA ASN A 110 0.76 3.63 6.79
C ASN A 110 -0.75 3.25 6.83
N PHE A 111 -1.28 2.80 5.70
CA PHE A 111 -2.71 2.50 5.47
C PHE A 111 -3.67 3.64 5.81
N GLN A 112 -3.24 4.89 5.58
CA GLN A 112 -4.14 6.03 5.61
C GLN A 112 -4.89 6.13 4.29
N GLN A 113 -6.22 6.25 4.34
CA GLN A 113 -7.05 6.43 3.15
C GLN A 113 -6.78 7.80 2.51
N THR A 114 -6.68 7.81 1.18
CA THR A 114 -6.63 9.03 0.36
C THR A 114 -8.06 9.43 0.04
N HIS A 115 -8.52 10.53 0.63
CA HIS A 115 -9.85 11.07 0.41
C HIS A 115 -9.80 12.11 -0.70
N ASP A 116 -10.22 11.69 -1.89
CA ASP A 116 -10.44 12.55 -3.05
C ASP A 116 -11.48 11.86 -3.95
N PRO A 117 -12.44 12.58 -4.53
CA PRO A 117 -13.51 11.96 -5.31
C PRO A 117 -13.03 11.30 -6.62
N LEU A 118 -11.87 11.69 -7.15
CA LEU A 118 -11.33 11.21 -8.42
C LEU A 118 -10.26 10.13 -8.24
N VAL A 119 -9.55 10.10 -7.10
CA VAL A 119 -8.39 9.21 -6.89
C VAL A 119 -8.67 7.74 -7.18
N ALA A 120 -9.89 7.26 -6.89
CA ALA A 120 -10.28 5.89 -7.17
C ALA A 120 -10.39 5.60 -8.67
N ALA A 121 -11.00 6.52 -9.43
CA ALA A 121 -11.15 6.39 -10.88
C ALA A 121 -9.79 6.54 -11.59
N GLU A 122 -8.96 7.47 -11.14
CA GLU A 122 -7.61 7.68 -11.66
C GLU A 122 -6.71 6.46 -11.40
N SER A 123 -6.70 5.94 -10.15
CA SER A 123 -5.96 4.72 -9.81
C SER A 123 -6.45 3.52 -10.63
N ALA A 124 -7.77 3.38 -10.84
CA ALA A 124 -8.31 2.34 -11.71
C ALA A 124 -7.89 2.50 -13.17
N SER A 125 -7.68 3.73 -13.64
CA SER A 125 -7.16 3.99 -14.99
C SER A 125 -5.71 3.58 -15.14
N VAL A 126 -4.86 3.94 -14.16
CA VAL A 126 -3.47 3.50 -14.11
C VAL A 126 -3.39 1.97 -14.04
N TRP A 127 -4.20 1.35 -13.19
CA TRP A 127 -4.25 -0.11 -13.07
C TRP A 127 -4.61 -0.80 -14.38
N ARG A 128 -5.60 -0.28 -15.13
CA ARG A 128 -5.95 -0.85 -16.45
C ARG A 128 -4.83 -0.75 -17.48
N ALA A 129 -3.95 0.26 -17.35
CA ALA A 129 -2.85 0.46 -18.28
C ALA A 129 -1.59 -0.32 -17.90
N ARG A 130 -1.37 -0.60 -16.61
CA ARG A 130 -0.09 -1.09 -16.06
C ARG A 130 -0.17 -2.27 -15.09
N GLY A 131 -1.37 -2.65 -14.65
CA GLY A 131 -1.59 -3.80 -13.78
C GLY A 131 -1.15 -5.10 -14.47
N ARG A 132 -0.88 -6.14 -13.68
CA ARG A 132 -0.50 -7.44 -14.23
C ARG A 132 -1.73 -8.28 -14.58
#